data_AF-A0A923YTR1-F1
#
_entry.id   AF-A0A923YTR1-F1
#
_cell.length_a   1.000
_cell.length_b   1.000
_cell.length_c   1.000
_cell.angle_alpha   90.00
_cell.angle_beta   90.00
_cell.angle_gamma   90.00
#
_symmetry.space_group_name_H-M   'P 1'
#
loop_
_entity.id
_entity.type
_entity.pdbx_description
1 polymer ?
#
loop_
_entity_poly.entity_id
_entity_poly.type
_entity_poly.pdbx_seq_one_letter_code
_entity_poly.pdbx_strand_id
1 'polypeptide(L)' 'MEAIEAGLADNDAVVATAVNNMPLIFKKEGSQITVNGAHMKPPMLVSNGLVYVIDTVLVPPMPLQPKY' A
#
# COMPACT_ATOMS: atom_id res chain seq x y z
N MET A 1 5.79 -2.59 -10.07
CA MET A 1 4.71 -1.77 -9.49
C MET A 1 3.70 -1.35 -10.57
N GLU A 2 3.54 -2.15 -11.62
CA GLU A 2 2.68 -1.78 -12.76
C GLU A 2 1.19 -1.73 -12.39
N ALA A 3 0.73 -2.53 -11.42
CA ALA A 3 -0.67 -2.59 -11.04
C ALA A 3 -1.19 -1.37 -10.25
N ILE A 4 -0.32 -0.65 -9.53
CA ILE A 4 -0.68 0.64 -8.92
C ILE A 4 -0.62 1.80 -9.93
N GLU A 5 0.13 1.64 -11.02
CA GLU A 5 0.30 2.64 -12.09
C GLU A 5 -0.74 2.48 -13.21
N ALA A 6 -1.18 1.26 -13.51
CA ALA A 6 -2.24 0.97 -14.47
C ALA A 6 -3.65 1.34 -13.95
N GLY A 7 -3.74 1.71 -12.67
CA GLY A 7 -4.99 1.95 -11.97
C GLY A 7 -5.68 0.64 -11.63
N LEU A 8 -5.81 0.35 -10.34
CA LEU A 8 -6.66 -0.74 -9.88
C LEU A 8 -8.10 -0.55 -10.41
N ALA A 9 -8.80 -1.64 -10.71
CA ALA A 9 -10.24 -1.60 -10.94
C ALA A 9 -10.99 -1.32 -9.62
N ASP A 10 -12.25 -0.90 -9.69
CA ASP A 10 -13.05 -0.62 -8.49
C ASP A 10 -13.28 -1.90 -7.68
N ASN A 11 -13.02 -1.87 -6.36
CA ASN A 11 -13.01 -3.02 -5.44
C ASN A 11 -11.91 -4.06 -5.72
N ASP A 12 -10.91 -3.73 -6.53
CA ASP A 12 -9.75 -4.59 -6.74
C ASP A 12 -8.75 -4.45 -5.58
N ALA A 13 -8.00 -5.52 -5.34
CA ALA A 13 -6.98 -5.59 -4.31
C ALA A 13 -5.70 -6.22 -4.87
N VAL A 14 -4.60 -5.49 -4.78
CA VAL A 14 -3.28 -5.93 -5.22
C VAL A 14 -2.37 -6.07 -4.01
N VAL A 15 -1.68 -7.21 -3.92
CA VAL A 15 -0.65 -7.42 -2.90
C VAL A 15 0.73 -7.15 -3.53
N ALA A 16 1.49 -6.26 -2.92
CA ALA A 16 2.89 -6.03 -3.27
C ALA A 16 3.80 -6.41 -2.10
N THR A 17 5.01 -6.87 -2.42
CA THR A 17 6.01 -7.17 -1.40
C THR A 17 6.83 -5.91 -1.13
N ALA A 18 6.87 -5.47 0.12
CA ALA A 18 7.75 -4.39 0.56
C ALA A 18 9.21 -4.86 0.60
N VAL A 19 10.13 -3.90 0.65
CA VAL A 19 11.59 -4.17 0.68
C VAL A 19 12.03 -4.98 1.91
N ASN A 20 11.24 -4.97 2.98
CA ASN A 20 11.43 -5.76 4.19
C ASN A 20 10.73 -7.13 4.13
N ASN A 21 10.37 -7.59 2.93
CA ASN A 21 9.71 -8.86 2.67
C ASN A 21 8.32 -9.02 3.30
N MET A 22 7.70 -7.92 3.74
CA MET A 22 6.34 -7.94 4.29
C MET A 22 5.30 -7.58 3.22
N PRO A 23 4.10 -8.16 3.25
CA PRO A 23 3.05 -7.85 2.30
C PRO A 23 2.43 -6.48 2.58
N LEU A 24 2.23 -5.70 1.51
CA LEU A 24 1.40 -4.50 1.48
C LEU A 24 0.18 -4.77 0.60
N ILE A 25 -0.99 -4.47 1.13
CA ILE A 25 -2.27 -4.66 0.43
C ILE A 25 -2.75 -3.29 -0.04
N PHE A 26 -2.79 -3.11 -1.35
CA PHE A 26 -3.36 -1.95 -2.00
C PHE A 26 -4.79 -2.27 -2.40
N LYS A 27 -5.74 -1.44 -2.01
CA LYS A 27 -7.15 -1.56 -2.40
C LYS A 27 -7.64 -0.28 -3.02
N LYS A 28 -8.54 -0.38 -4.00
CA LYS A 28 -9.25 0.77 -4.53
C LYS A 28 -10.72 0.71 -4.17
N GLU A 29 -11.18 1.73 -3.47
CA GLU A 29 -12.58 1.94 -3.12
C GLU A 29 -13.04 3.24 -3.77
N GLY A 30 -13.78 3.13 -4.89
CA GLY A 30 -14.17 4.29 -5.68
C GLY A 30 -12.97 5.01 -6.30
N SER A 31 -12.81 6.27 -5.93
CA SER A 31 -11.71 7.12 -6.39
C SER A 31 -10.50 7.09 -5.47
N GLN A 32 -10.60 6.45 -4.29
CA GLN A 32 -9.54 6.46 -3.28
C GLN A 32 -8.79 5.12 -3.26
N ILE A 33 -7.47 5.19 -3.12
CA ILE A 33 -6.62 4.02 -2.94
C ILE A 33 -6.20 3.98 -1.47
N THR A 34 -6.23 2.79 -0.87
CA THR A 34 -5.72 2.54 0.47
C THR A 34 -4.56 1.56 0.44
N VAL A 35 -3.61 1.73 1.37
CA VAL A 35 -2.54 0.77 1.63
C VAL A 35 -2.67 0.26 3.07
N ASN A 36 -2.93 -1.03 3.25
CA ASN A 36 -3.26 -1.63 4.54
C ASN A 36 -4.32 -0.84 5.35
N GLY A 37 -5.27 -0.20 4.65
CA GLY A 37 -6.32 0.62 5.25
C GLY A 37 -5.96 2.10 5.45
N ALA A 38 -4.71 2.52 5.26
CA ALA A 38 -4.32 3.94 5.27
C ALA A 38 -4.69 4.61 3.93
N HIS A 39 -5.24 5.82 3.97
CA HIS A 39 -5.66 6.54 2.77
C HIS A 39 -4.47 7.17 2.05
N MET A 40 -4.36 6.89 0.75
CA MET A 40 -3.30 7.43 -0.10
C MET A 40 -3.79 8.67 -0.84
N LYS A 41 -2.91 9.66 -0.95
CA LYS A 41 -3.08 10.80 -1.85
C LYS A 41 -2.55 10.48 -3.25
N PRO A 42 -2.93 11.25 -4.28
CA PRO A 42 -2.36 11.12 -5.61
C PRO A 42 -0.83 11.14 -5.59
N PRO A 43 -0.17 10.35 -6.44
CA PRO A 43 1.27 10.22 -6.42
C PRO A 43 1.99 11.50 -6.88
N MET A 44 3.20 11.69 -6.37
CA MET A 44 4.16 12.67 -6.87
C MET A 44 5.27 11.95 -7.62
N LEU A 45 5.48 12.34 -8.88
CA LEU A 45 6.57 11.85 -9.72
C LEU A 45 7.88 12.49 -9.27
N VAL A 46 8.89 11.65 -9.02
CA VAL A 46 10.25 12.07 -8.67
C VAL A 46 11.25 11.36 -9.57
N SER A 47 12.50 11.86 -9.63
CA SER A 47 13.52 11.35 -10.56
C SER A 47 13.85 9.87 -10.41
N ASN A 48 13.57 9.29 -9.24
CA ASN A 48 13.86 7.90 -8.90
C ASN A 48 12.60 7.06 -8.63
N GLY A 49 11.41 7.53 -8.97
CA GLY A 49 10.18 6.77 -8.84
C GLY A 49 8.98 7.60 -8.41
N LEU A 50 8.15 7.01 -7.56
CA LEU A 50 6.84 7.54 -7.19
C LEU A 50 6.72 7.63 -5.68
N VAL A 51 6.28 8.80 -5.19
CA VAL A 51 6.04 9.02 -3.75
C VAL A 51 4.54 9.18 -3.51
N TYR A 52 4.01 8.41 -2.57
CA TYR A 52 2.64 8.52 -2.09
C TYR A 52 2.63 9.03 -0.66
N VAL A 53 1.73 9.97 -0.38
CA VAL A 53 1.47 10.44 0.99
C VAL A 53 0.32 9.62 1.57
N ILE A 54 0.50 9.15 2.80
CA ILE A 54 -0.52 8.44 3.58
C ILE A 54 -0.87 9.22 4.84
N ASP A 55 -2.09 9.04 5.32
CA ASP A 55 -2.61 9.69 6.53
C ASP A 55 -2.27 8.93 7.82
N THR A 56 -2.09 7.61 7.73
CA THR A 56 -1.83 6.73 8.88
C THR A 56 -0.47 6.02 8.74
N VAL A 57 0.27 5.95 9.84
CA VAL A 57 1.56 5.23 9.89
C VAL A 57 1.35 3.73 9.75
N LEU A 58 2.08 3.09 8.84
CA LEU A 58 2.08 1.64 8.68
C LEU A 58 2.86 0.98 9.82
N VAL A 59 2.20 0.09 10.54
CA VAL A 59 2.82 -0.73 11.59
C VAL A 59 3.11 -2.12 11.02
N PRO A 60 4.34 -2.62 11.13
CA PRO A 60 4.66 -4.01 10.79
C PRO A 60 3.74 -4.99 11.52
N PRO A 61 3.29 -6.09 10.89
CA PRO A 61 2.67 -7.18 11.62
C PRO A 61 3.61 -7.63 12.74
N MET A 62 3.12 -7.62 13.99
CA MET A 62 3.91 -8.16 15.10
C MET A 62 4.17 -9.64 14.82
N PRO A 63 5.43 -10.10 14.91
CA PRO A 63 5.66 -11.54 14.97
C PRO A 63 4.87 -12.06 16.17
N LEU A 64 4.13 -13.16 15.98
CA LEU A 64 3.40 -13.83 17.05
C LEU A 64 4.33 -13.94 18.27
N GLN A 65 4.02 -13.21 19.34
CA GLN A 65 4.80 -13.34 20.57
C GLN A 65 4.70 -14.80 21.01
N PRO A 66 5.83 -15.50 21.26
CA PRO A 66 5.77 -16.85 21.78
C PRO A 66 4.97 -16.82 23.09
N LYS A 67 3.84 -17.53 23.13
CA LYS A 67 3.14 -17.81 24.38
C LYS A 67 4.04 -18.75 25.18
N TYR A 68 4.56 -18.26 26.32
CA TYR A 68 5.25 -19.08 27.32
C TYR A 68 4.28 -20.02 28.03
#